data_AF-A0A4P7Z4L4-F1
#
_entry.id   AF-A0A4P7Z4L4-F1
#
_cell.length_a   1.000
_cell.length_b   1.000
_cell.length_c   1.000
_cell.angle_alpha   90.00
_cell.angle_beta   90.00
_cell.angle_gamma   90.00
#
_symmetry.space_group_name_H-M   'P 1'
#
loop_
_entity.id
_entity.type
_entity.pdbx_description
1 polymer ?
#
loop_
_entity_poly.entity_id
_entity_poly.type
_entity_poly.pdbx_seq_one_letter_code
_entity_poly.pdbx_strand_id
1 'polypeptide(L)' 'MNEDPAPDLRLSPAEVEAMAAEFKVSPLWVRLALLFRPANRAALVALVAWASGLPLPPT' A
#
# COMPACT_ATOMS: atom_id res chain seq x y z
N MET A 1 -20.25 -13.87 -13.25
CA MET A 1 -19.27 -12.76 -13.26
C MET A 1 -18.76 -12.67 -11.85
N ASN A 2 -17.45 -12.85 -11.65
CA ASN A 2 -16.86 -12.76 -10.32
C ASN A 2 -16.74 -11.27 -9.99
N GLU A 3 -17.67 -10.73 -9.20
CA GLU A 3 -17.62 -9.37 -8.69
C GLU A 3 -16.46 -9.31 -7.69
N ASP A 4 -15.27 -8.97 -8.18
CA ASP A 4 -14.12 -8.66 -7.32
C ASP A 4 -14.51 -7.41 -6.50
N PRO A 5 -14.75 -7.51 -5.19
CA PRO A 5 -15.58 -6.55 -4.46
C PRO A 5 -14.87 -5.22 -4.15
N ALA A 6 -13.59 -5.07 -4.53
CA ALA A 6 -12.86 -3.82 -4.33
C ALA A 6 -12.04 -3.44 -5.56
N PRO A 7 -12.08 -2.18 -6.00
CA PRO A 7 -11.23 -1.70 -7.08
C PRO A 7 -9.77 -1.77 -6.66
N ASP A 8 -8.90 -2.22 -7.58
CA ASP A 8 -7.46 -2.17 -7.38
C ASP A 8 -7.02 -0.73 -7.14
N LEU A 9 -6.48 -0.44 -5.96
CA LEU A 9 -5.81 0.84 -5.75
C LEU A 9 -4.62 0.93 -6.71
N ARG A 10 -4.64 1.96 -7.56
CA ARG A 10 -3.52 2.30 -8.44
C ARG A 10 -2.93 3.64 -8.00
N LEU A 11 -1.62 3.66 -7.85
CA LEU A 11 -0.87 4.88 -7.58
C LEU A 11 -0.04 5.23 -8.81
N SER A 12 0.00 6.51 -9.14
CA SER A 12 0.97 7.06 -10.08
C SER A 12 2.39 6.94 -9.50
N PRO A 13 3.44 7.03 -10.34
CA PRO A 13 4.82 7.04 -9.85
C PRO A 13 5.08 8.11 -8.79
N ALA A 14 4.49 9.30 -8.94
CA ALA A 14 4.65 10.39 -7.97
C ALA A 14 4.02 10.05 -6.61
N GLU A 15 2.85 9.40 -6.60
CA GLU A 15 2.18 8.96 -5.37
C GLU A 15 2.96 7.85 -4.67
N VAL A 16 3.58 6.94 -5.44
CA VAL A 16 4.47 5.91 -4.90
C VAL A 16 5.67 6.53 -4.19
N GLU A 17 6.33 7.51 -4.82
CA GLU A 17 7.46 8.22 -4.21
C GLU A 17 7.05 9.01 -2.96
N ALA A 18 5.91 9.71 -3.02
CA ALA A 18 5.39 10.47 -1.88
C ALA A 18 5.10 9.57 -0.67
N MET A 19 4.48 8.40 -0.90
CA MET A 19 4.18 7.45 0.16
C MET A 19 5.46 6.79 0.69
N ALA A 20 6.40 6.43 -0.18
CA ALA A 20 7.69 5.90 0.23
C ALA A 20 8.45 6.87 1.15
N ALA A 21 8.42 8.17 0.82
CA ALA A 21 9.00 9.23 1.65
C ALA A 21 8.26 9.39 2.99
N GLU A 22 6.92 9.39 2.99
CA GLU A 22 6.09 9.49 4.19
C GLU A 22 6.42 8.40 5.21
N PHE A 23 6.52 7.15 4.75
CA PHE A 23 6.77 5.99 5.60
C PHE A 23 8.26 5.64 5.75
N LYS A 24 9.17 6.43 5.16
CA LYS A 24 10.62 6.21 5.17
C LYS A 24 11.02 4.80 4.70
N VAL A 25 10.35 4.30 3.68
CA VAL A 25 10.63 3.00 3.04
C VAL A 25 11.13 3.18 1.61
N SER A 26 11.71 2.13 1.03
CA SER A 26 12.02 2.14 -0.41
C SER A 26 10.73 2.19 -1.25
N PRO A 27 10.67 2.94 -2.36
CA PRO A 27 9.57 2.88 -3.32
C PRO A 27 9.27 1.47 -3.85
N LEU A 28 10.27 0.56 -3.82
CA LEU A 28 10.09 -0.84 -4.18
C LEU A 28 9.10 -1.55 -3.24
N TRP A 29 9.11 -1.23 -1.94
CA TRP A 29 8.18 -1.82 -0.97
C TRP A 29 6.74 -1.41 -1.23
N VAL A 30 6.52 -0.15 -1.62
CA VAL A 30 5.20 0.34 -2.03
C VAL A 30 4.70 -0.39 -3.27
N ARG A 31 5.55 -0.54 -4.29
CA ARG A 31 5.21 -1.27 -5.51
C ARG A 31 4.92 -2.75 -5.24
N LEU A 32 5.69 -3.38 -4.37
CA LEU A 32 5.47 -4.75 -3.93
C LEU A 32 4.12 -4.88 -3.20
N ALA A 33 3.80 -3.95 -2.31
CA ALA A 33 2.52 -3.94 -1.59
C ALA A 33 1.31 -3.77 -2.53
N LEU A 34 1.46 -2.99 -3.61
CA LEU A 34 0.42 -2.85 -4.64
C LEU A 34 0.12 -4.16 -5.40
N LEU A 35 1.08 -5.11 -5.48
CA LEU A 35 0.85 -6.41 -6.10
C LEU A 35 -0.16 -7.28 -5.33
N PHE A 36 -0.37 -6.99 -4.04
CA PHE A 36 -1.40 -7.64 -3.23
C PHE A 36 -2.80 -7.06 -3.45
N ARG A 37 -2.98 -6.16 -4.44
CA ARG A 37 -4.26 -5.57 -4.83
C ARG A 37 -5.04 -4.97 -3.64
N PRO A 38 -4.42 -4.04 -2.86
CA PRO A 38 -5.11 -3.43 -1.73
C PRO A 38 -6.35 -2.66 -2.19
N ALA A 39 -7.45 -2.85 -1.48
CA ALA A 39 -8.75 -2.24 -1.78
C ALA A 39 -8.78 -0.70 -1.64
N ASN A 40 -7.87 -0.14 -0.85
CA ASN A 40 -7.78 1.28 -0.55
C ASN A 40 -6.42 1.64 0.06
N ARG A 41 -6.18 2.94 0.29
CA ARG A 41 -4.91 3.44 0.86
C ARG A 41 -4.63 2.86 2.25
N ALA A 42 -5.66 2.64 3.09
CA ALA A 42 -5.47 2.10 4.43
C ALA A 42 -4.95 0.66 4.40
N ALA A 43 -5.50 -0.19 3.52
CA ALA A 43 -5.00 -1.54 3.30
C ALA A 43 -3.56 -1.54 2.78
N LEU A 44 -3.22 -0.62 1.87
CA LEU A 44 -1.85 -0.45 1.40
C LEU A 44 -0.90 -0.05 2.54
N VAL A 45 -1.30 0.92 3.37
CA VAL A 45 -0.51 1.35 4.54
C VAL A 45 -0.32 0.20 5.53
N ALA A 46 -1.35 -0.60 5.79
CA ALA A 46 -1.23 -1.77 6.66
C ALA A 46 -0.21 -2.79 6.13
N LEU A 47 -0.20 -3.05 4.81
CA LEU A 47 0.80 -3.93 4.18
C LEU A 47 2.23 -3.37 4.29
N VAL A 48 2.40 -2.08 4.02
CA VAL A 48 3.71 -1.41 4.08
C VAL A 48 4.23 -1.33 5.53
N ALA A 49 3.35 -1.02 6.49
CA ALA A 49 3.67 -0.96 7.91
C ALA A 49 4.05 -2.35 8.46
N TRP A 50 3.27 -3.38 8.14
CA TRP A 50 3.56 -4.76 8.51
C TRP A 50 4.93 -5.22 7.97
N ALA A 51 5.22 -4.96 6.68
CA ALA A 51 6.48 -5.35 6.04
C ALA A 51 7.71 -4.60 6.60
N SER A 52 7.51 -3.42 7.18
CA SER A 52 8.58 -2.59 7.75
C SER A 52 8.76 -2.77 9.26
N GLY A 53 7.97 -3.64 9.90
CA GLY A 53 7.98 -3.83 11.36
C GLY A 53 7.41 -2.63 12.12
N LEU A 54 6.67 -1.76 11.44
CA LEU A 54 5.96 -0.65 12.07
C LEU A 54 4.68 -1.17 12.74
N PRO A 55 4.31 -0.60 13.90
CA PRO A 55 3.05 -0.95 14.54
C PRO A 55 1.88 -0.64 13.60
N LEU A 56 0.98 -1.61 13.42
CA LEU A 56 -0.25 -1.40 12.66
C LEU A 56 -1.09 -0.31 13.33
N PRO A 57 -1.76 0.56 12.55
CA PRO A 57 -2.70 1.52 13.12
C PRO A 57 -3.78 0.77 13.91
N PRO A 58 -4.25 1.32 15.05
CA PRO A 58 -5.33 0.71 15.81
C PRO A 58 -6.57 0.57 14.94
N THR A 59 -7.25 -0.59 15.07
CA THR A 59 -8.52 -0.91 14.41
C THR A 59 -9.65 0.00 14.85
#